data_AF-A0A1C5MN19-F1
#
_entry.id   AF-A0A1C5MN19-F1
#
_cell.length_a   1.000
_cell.length_b   1.000
_cell.length_c   1.000
_cell.angle_alpha   90.00
_cell.angle_beta   90.00
_cell.angle_gamma   90.00
#
_symmetry.space_group_name_H-M   'P 1'
#
loop_
_entity.id
_entity.type
_entity.pdbx_description
1 polymer ?
#
loop_
_entity_poly.entity_id
_entity_poly.type
_entity_poly.pdbx_seq_one_letter_code
_entity_poly.pdbx_strand_id
1 'polypeptide(L)'
;MKKRVKTVKEYDEICSEKAEVYVFLPEKDMDCLVEYVQTLEKTLRKKEEAPATIQYKYSYEKKCSIPVVKIQKYVGELELKSGLRLQILPKIYFGGSEDRTKQIYLEMLKNTYRLKEKAMNQISLGTGDMELFEAYIRMYLDEAQMLVKRGLRSAYEEKTDNLRCFRGKLQVAGHIRRNIAHKERFYVTYEEFTKNRPENRLIKATLKKLQKVTTDEQNKQDARELLLFFDGIQESMDYPQDLARIRIDRNSREYEKIMKWTEVILQGNSFLNFSDGIKARSILFAMDEVFENYVACQIKKYFRENWEVSSQDKNYYLFEKPRDFQLRPDIVMKKGEGNRPIILDTKWKSLPDMKNEGWSAFNEKARNDIYQMVTYASRYEAEEIWLLYPKAKYSYQYEGIRDRFETKIYGHTLVIHLFFIDLENMEESMKRLSQGLESKMAGEVKKYE
;
A
#
# COMPACT_ATOMS: atom_id res chain seq x y z
N MET A 1 8.27 -7.82 -31.80
CA MET A 1 7.59 -9.04 -31.31
C MET A 1 6.32 -8.62 -30.60
N LYS A 2 5.15 -9.21 -30.93
CA LYS A 2 3.89 -8.91 -30.20
C LYS A 2 4.08 -9.30 -28.73
N LYS A 3 3.86 -8.37 -27.80
CA LYS A 3 3.88 -8.64 -26.35
C LYS A 3 2.80 -9.69 -26.06
N ARG A 4 3.17 -10.84 -25.47
CA ARG A 4 2.21 -11.86 -25.03
C ARG A 4 1.57 -11.34 -23.74
N VAL A 5 0.31 -10.94 -23.79
CA VAL A 5 -0.44 -10.44 -22.62
C VAL A 5 -1.60 -11.38 -22.34
N LYS A 6 -1.82 -11.71 -21.06
CA LYS A 6 -2.96 -12.49 -20.59
C LYS A 6 -3.60 -11.76 -19.42
N THR A 7 -4.90 -11.49 -19.54
CA THR A 7 -5.68 -10.86 -18.47
C THR A 7 -6.25 -11.92 -17.53
N VAL A 8 -6.19 -11.66 -16.23
CA VAL A 8 -6.78 -12.41 -15.13
C VAL A 8 -7.40 -11.43 -14.13
N LYS A 9 -8.15 -11.92 -13.14
CA LYS A 9 -8.75 -11.10 -12.09
C LYS A 9 -8.29 -11.47 -10.68
N GLU A 10 -8.49 -10.53 -9.76
CA GLU A 10 -8.44 -10.77 -8.31
C GLU A 10 -9.29 -12.00 -7.94
N TYR A 11 -8.70 -12.95 -7.21
CA TYR A 11 -9.27 -14.27 -6.87
C TYR A 11 -9.42 -15.31 -7.98
N ASP A 12 -9.01 -15.03 -9.22
CA ASP A 12 -8.95 -16.07 -10.27
C ASP A 12 -7.94 -17.16 -9.92
N GLU A 13 -8.24 -18.38 -10.36
CA GLU A 13 -7.39 -19.55 -10.24
C GLU A 13 -6.80 -19.89 -11.61
N ILE A 14 -5.47 -20.00 -11.70
CA ILE A 14 -4.72 -20.19 -12.92
C ILE A 14 -4.15 -21.61 -12.96
N CYS A 15 -4.31 -22.31 -14.08
CA CYS A 15 -3.90 -23.70 -14.24
C CYS A 15 -3.33 -23.98 -15.64
N SER A 16 -2.52 -25.03 -15.75
CA SER A 16 -2.02 -25.54 -17.04
C SER A 16 -3.01 -26.45 -17.76
N GLU A 17 -4.14 -26.81 -17.14
CA GLU A 17 -5.22 -27.56 -17.77
C GLU A 17 -6.38 -26.66 -18.15
N LYS A 18 -7.04 -26.99 -19.26
CA LYS A 18 -8.25 -26.31 -19.71
C LYS A 18 -9.45 -26.88 -18.94
N ALA A 19 -9.93 -26.14 -17.96
CA ALA A 19 -11.21 -26.37 -17.31
C ALA A 19 -11.99 -25.05 -17.25
N GLU A 20 -13.33 -25.12 -17.18
CA GLU A 20 -14.17 -23.90 -17.12
C GLU A 20 -13.89 -23.03 -15.89
N VAL A 21 -13.38 -23.64 -14.81
CA VAL A 21 -13.13 -22.97 -13.52
C VAL A 21 -11.79 -22.23 -13.51
N TYR A 22 -10.84 -22.60 -14.37
CA TYR A 22 -9.47 -22.09 -14.34
C TYR A 22 -9.14 -21.21 -15.54
N VAL A 23 -8.33 -20.18 -15.30
CA VAL A 23 -7.68 -19.46 -16.37
C VAL A 23 -6.50 -20.28 -16.89
N PHE A 24 -6.63 -20.77 -18.12
CA PHE A 24 -5.59 -21.57 -18.77
C PHE A 24 -4.32 -20.75 -19.08
N LEU A 25 -3.16 -21.29 -18.70
CA LEU A 25 -1.84 -20.89 -19.15
C LEU A 25 -1.07 -22.08 -19.74
N PRO A 26 -0.26 -21.90 -20.80
CA PRO A 26 0.65 -22.94 -21.27
C PRO A 26 1.62 -23.38 -20.17
N GLU A 27 1.98 -24.67 -20.14
CA GLU A 27 2.85 -25.28 -19.12
C GLU A 27 4.14 -24.49 -18.87
N LYS A 28 4.84 -24.07 -19.93
CA LYS A 28 6.04 -23.22 -19.85
C LYS A 28 5.81 -21.91 -19.09
N ASP A 29 4.67 -21.25 -19.30
CA ASP A 29 4.35 -20.00 -18.61
C ASP A 29 3.89 -20.29 -17.17
N MET A 30 3.19 -21.39 -16.96
CA MET A 30 2.78 -21.86 -15.64
C MET A 30 4.01 -22.14 -14.76
N ASP A 31 5.00 -22.88 -15.26
CA ASP A 31 6.25 -23.15 -14.53
C ASP A 31 6.97 -21.85 -14.10
N CYS A 32 7.00 -20.84 -14.99
CA CYS A 32 7.57 -19.54 -14.67
C CYS A 32 6.77 -18.80 -13.58
N LEU A 33 5.44 -18.91 -13.60
CA LEU A 33 4.57 -18.35 -12.57
C LEU A 33 4.77 -19.05 -11.22
N VAL A 34 4.89 -20.38 -11.23
CA VAL A 34 5.16 -21.18 -10.03
C VAL A 34 6.52 -20.81 -9.43
N GLU A 35 7.57 -20.74 -10.24
CA GLU A 35 8.91 -20.36 -9.79
C GLU A 35 8.90 -18.95 -9.16
N TYR A 36 8.16 -18.02 -9.77
CA TYR A 36 7.97 -16.67 -9.26
C TYR A 36 7.32 -16.69 -7.86
N VAL A 37 6.17 -17.35 -7.71
CA VAL A 37 5.44 -17.42 -6.43
C VAL A 37 6.30 -18.07 -5.33
N GLN A 38 6.97 -19.18 -5.62
CA GLN A 38 7.83 -19.85 -4.64
C GLN A 38 8.98 -18.96 -4.15
N THR A 39 9.52 -18.12 -5.03
CA THR A 39 10.64 -17.26 -4.69
C THR A 39 10.18 -16.01 -3.95
N LEU A 40 9.00 -15.49 -4.28
CA LEU A 40 8.32 -14.50 -3.45
C LEU A 40 8.13 -15.02 -2.03
N GLU A 41 7.54 -16.22 -1.88
CA GLU A 41 7.32 -16.81 -0.56
C GLU A 41 8.62 -16.96 0.24
N LYS A 42 9.71 -17.44 -0.39
CA LYS A 42 11.02 -17.57 0.27
C LYS A 42 11.59 -16.22 0.70
N THR A 43 11.39 -15.18 -0.11
CA THR A 43 11.87 -13.81 0.19
C THR A 43 11.05 -13.19 1.32
N LEU A 44 9.74 -13.42 1.31
CA LEU A 44 8.80 -12.86 2.27
C LEU A 44 8.84 -13.60 3.62
N ARG A 45 9.01 -14.93 3.68
CA ARG A 45 9.14 -15.69 4.95
C ARG A 45 10.34 -15.28 5.81
N LYS A 46 11.34 -14.58 5.24
CA LYS A 46 12.44 -13.99 6.02
C LYS A 46 12.04 -12.71 6.77
N LYS A 47 10.87 -12.14 6.47
CA LYS A 47 10.25 -10.99 7.14
C LYS A 47 9.01 -11.52 7.87
N GLU A 48 8.93 -11.41 9.19
CA GLU A 48 7.91 -12.08 10.03
C GLU A 48 6.44 -11.69 9.76
N GLU A 49 6.14 -10.85 8.77
CA GLU A 49 4.80 -10.57 8.28
C GLU A 49 4.80 -10.54 6.75
N ALA A 50 4.50 -11.67 6.12
CA ALA A 50 4.37 -11.78 4.67
C ALA A 50 2.90 -11.54 4.26
N PRO A 51 2.58 -10.51 3.44
CA PRO A 51 1.30 -10.48 2.76
C PRO A 51 1.27 -11.66 1.77
N ALA A 52 0.27 -12.53 1.86
CA ALA A 52 0.07 -13.63 0.91
C ALA A 52 -0.36 -13.05 -0.45
N THR A 53 0.59 -12.55 -1.24
CA THR A 53 0.30 -11.80 -2.47
C THR A 53 -0.32 -12.68 -3.55
N ILE A 54 0.14 -13.92 -3.64
CA ILE A 54 -0.36 -14.96 -4.54
C ILE A 54 -0.23 -16.28 -3.79
N GLN A 55 -1.32 -17.03 -3.62
CA GLN A 55 -1.28 -18.33 -2.96
C GLN A 55 -1.18 -19.43 -4.01
N TYR A 56 -0.28 -20.37 -3.78
CA TYR A 56 -0.20 -21.58 -4.57
C TYR A 56 -1.01 -22.70 -3.90
N LYS A 57 -1.92 -23.36 -4.63
CA LYS A 57 -2.65 -24.54 -4.16
C LYS A 57 -2.37 -25.72 -5.11
N TYR A 58 -2.09 -26.88 -4.53
CA TYR A 58 -2.20 -28.14 -5.26
C TYR A 58 -3.67 -28.59 -5.18
N SER A 59 -4.35 -28.73 -6.32
CA SER A 59 -5.63 -29.45 -6.34
C SER A 59 -5.39 -30.91 -6.72
N TYR A 60 -6.10 -31.81 -6.04
CA TYR A 60 -6.17 -33.22 -6.36
C TYR A 60 -7.58 -33.51 -6.89
N GLU A 61 -7.82 -33.26 -8.18
CA GLU A 61 -8.85 -34.02 -8.87
C GLU A 61 -8.21 -35.33 -9.35
N LYS A 62 -8.91 -36.44 -9.05
CA LYS A 62 -8.46 -37.83 -9.20
C LYS A 62 -7.46 -38.05 -10.36
N LYS A 63 -6.17 -38.20 -9.99
CA LYS A 63 -5.01 -38.76 -10.71
C LYS A 63 -3.86 -37.83 -11.16
N CYS A 64 -3.93 -36.50 -11.02
CA CYS A 64 -2.79 -35.63 -11.35
C CYS A 64 -2.56 -34.52 -10.29
N SER A 65 -1.31 -34.37 -9.81
CA SER A 65 -0.88 -33.30 -8.90
C SER A 65 -0.55 -32.04 -9.70
N ILE A 66 -1.55 -31.25 -10.07
CA ILE A 66 -1.36 -30.12 -10.97
C ILE A 66 -1.21 -28.81 -10.18
N PRO A 67 -0.22 -27.96 -10.51
CA PRO A 67 -0.11 -26.63 -9.94
C PRO A 67 -1.37 -25.80 -10.21
N VAL A 68 -1.99 -25.24 -9.18
CA VAL A 68 -2.99 -24.16 -9.32
C VAL A 68 -2.50 -22.93 -8.59
N VAL A 69 -2.46 -21.79 -9.28
CA VAL A 69 -2.04 -20.51 -8.69
C VAL A 69 -3.28 -19.64 -8.51
N LYS A 70 -3.59 -19.30 -7.25
CA LYS A 70 -4.70 -18.41 -6.90
C LYS A 70 -4.20 -17.00 -6.68
N ILE A 71 -4.69 -16.08 -7.51
CA ILE A 71 -4.53 -14.64 -7.29
C ILE A 71 -5.30 -14.27 -6.01
N GLN A 72 -4.74 -13.42 -5.15
CA GLN A 72 -5.43 -12.94 -3.94
C GLN A 72 -5.96 -11.52 -4.18
N LYS A 73 -5.89 -10.65 -3.18
CA LYS A 73 -6.37 -9.25 -3.18
C LYS A 73 -5.53 -8.26 -4.00
N TYR A 74 -4.65 -8.74 -4.88
CA TYR A 74 -3.65 -7.91 -5.57
C TYR A 74 -3.97 -7.75 -7.05
N VAL A 75 -3.76 -6.54 -7.58
CA VAL A 75 -4.05 -6.12 -8.96
C VAL A 75 -2.84 -5.41 -9.56
N GLY A 76 -2.65 -5.52 -10.86
CA GLY A 76 -1.58 -4.85 -11.61
C GLY A 76 -0.94 -5.75 -12.66
N GLU A 77 0.35 -5.61 -12.94
CA GLU A 77 1.03 -6.36 -14.02
C GLU A 77 2.20 -7.19 -13.51
N LEU A 78 2.35 -8.41 -14.06
CA LEU A 78 3.43 -9.35 -13.79
C LEU A 78 4.03 -9.84 -15.10
N GLU A 79 5.28 -9.50 -15.39
CA GLU A 79 6.06 -10.03 -16.49
C GLU A 79 6.88 -11.25 -16.01
N LEU A 80 6.56 -12.42 -16.56
CA LEU A 80 7.26 -13.68 -16.27
C LEU A 80 8.56 -13.80 -17.06
N LYS A 81 9.45 -14.69 -16.61
CA LYS A 81 10.69 -15.05 -17.34
C LYS A 81 10.44 -15.50 -18.79
N SER A 82 9.28 -16.10 -19.06
CA SER A 82 8.88 -16.52 -20.39
C SER A 82 8.56 -15.36 -21.34
N GLY A 83 8.52 -14.12 -20.85
CA GLY A 83 8.09 -12.92 -21.55
C GLY A 83 6.57 -12.74 -21.61
N LEU A 84 5.80 -13.62 -20.95
CA LEU A 84 4.36 -13.45 -20.77
C LEU A 84 4.10 -12.36 -19.72
N ARG A 85 3.24 -11.40 -20.07
CA ARG A 85 2.69 -10.41 -19.13
C ARG A 85 1.31 -10.86 -18.66
N LEU A 86 1.18 -11.09 -17.37
CA LEU A 86 -0.10 -11.27 -16.69
C LEU A 86 -0.61 -9.91 -16.24
N GLN A 87 -1.75 -9.48 -16.76
CA GLN A 87 -2.47 -8.31 -16.29
C GLN A 87 -3.58 -8.77 -15.36
N ILE A 88 -3.48 -8.42 -14.09
CA ILE A 88 -4.42 -8.78 -13.05
C ILE A 88 -5.33 -7.57 -12.84
N LEU A 89 -6.63 -7.72 -13.14
CA LEU A 89 -7.64 -6.68 -12.98
C LEU A 89 -8.43 -6.85 -11.67
N PRO A 90 -9.07 -5.79 -11.15
CA PRO A 90 -9.92 -5.89 -9.98
C PRO A 90 -11.11 -6.84 -10.18
N LYS A 91 -11.59 -7.49 -9.10
CA LYS A 91 -12.78 -8.37 -9.17
C LYS A 91 -14.09 -7.65 -9.49
N ILE A 92 -14.13 -6.33 -9.29
CA ILE A 92 -15.32 -5.50 -9.47
C ILE A 92 -15.22 -4.81 -10.83
N TYR A 93 -16.24 -5.02 -11.65
CA TYR A 93 -16.34 -4.44 -12.98
C TYR A 93 -17.10 -3.12 -12.96
N PHE A 94 -16.55 -2.17 -13.70
CA PHE A 94 -17.16 -0.86 -13.95
C PHE A 94 -17.43 -0.69 -15.44
N GLY A 95 -18.55 -0.07 -15.77
CA GLY A 95 -18.94 0.33 -17.12
C GLY A 95 -19.12 -0.83 -18.10
N GLY A 96 -19.28 -2.05 -17.59
CA GLY A 96 -19.51 -3.25 -18.40
C GLY A 96 -18.34 -3.69 -19.29
N SER A 97 -17.13 -3.13 -19.13
CA SER A 97 -15.95 -3.52 -19.92
C SER A 97 -14.66 -3.56 -19.09
N GLU A 98 -13.72 -4.42 -19.52
CA GLU A 98 -12.38 -4.51 -18.93
C GLU A 98 -11.60 -3.21 -19.10
N ASP A 99 -11.70 -2.58 -20.28
CA ASP A 99 -11.02 -1.31 -20.56
C ASP A 99 -11.49 -0.18 -19.63
N ARG A 100 -12.80 -0.07 -19.38
CA ARG A 100 -13.33 0.93 -18.46
C ARG A 100 -12.90 0.66 -17.02
N THR A 101 -12.94 -0.61 -16.61
CA THR A 101 -12.46 -1.02 -15.29
C THR A 101 -10.98 -0.66 -15.09
N LYS A 102 -10.16 -0.90 -16.12
CA LYS A 102 -8.74 -0.53 -16.13
C LYS A 102 -8.53 0.98 -16.05
N GLN A 103 -9.31 1.78 -16.78
CA GLN A 103 -9.23 3.25 -16.71
C GLN A 103 -9.50 3.77 -15.30
N ILE A 104 -10.56 3.29 -14.65
CA ILE A 104 -10.93 3.70 -13.29
C ILE A 104 -9.88 3.24 -12.29
N TYR A 105 -9.39 2.02 -12.41
CA TYR A 105 -8.28 1.53 -11.58
C TYR A 105 -7.04 2.41 -11.71
N LEU A 106 -6.62 2.74 -12.93
CA LEU A 106 -5.51 3.65 -13.18
C LEU A 106 -5.78 5.06 -12.61
N GLU A 107 -7.01 5.55 -12.68
CA GLU A 107 -7.42 6.82 -12.07
C GLU A 107 -7.32 6.80 -10.54
N MET A 108 -7.74 5.70 -9.90
CA MET A 108 -7.57 5.50 -8.46
C MET A 108 -6.09 5.56 -8.07
N LEU A 109 -5.24 4.81 -8.77
CA LEU A 109 -3.79 4.84 -8.55
C LEU A 109 -3.22 6.25 -8.71
N LYS A 110 -3.57 6.94 -9.80
CA LYS A 110 -3.09 8.32 -10.07
C LYS A 110 -3.38 9.29 -8.93
N ASN A 111 -4.60 9.24 -8.39
CA ASN A 111 -5.04 10.13 -7.32
C ASN A 111 -4.46 9.74 -5.95
N THR A 112 -4.38 8.45 -5.66
CA THR A 112 -3.84 7.93 -4.39
C THR A 112 -2.38 8.29 -4.22
N TYR A 113 -1.55 8.11 -5.26
CA TYR A 113 -0.10 8.32 -5.17
C TYR A 113 0.35 9.67 -5.76
N ARG A 114 -0.60 10.59 -6.03
CA ARG A 114 -0.38 12.00 -6.44
C ARG A 114 0.64 12.16 -7.58
N LEU A 115 0.40 11.48 -8.69
CA LEU A 115 1.22 11.65 -9.88
C LEU A 115 1.23 13.11 -10.36
N LYS A 116 2.41 13.68 -10.66
CA LYS A 116 2.54 15.04 -11.23
C LYS A 116 1.91 15.08 -12.63
N GLU A 117 1.34 16.23 -13.03
CA GLU A 117 0.74 16.43 -14.37
C GLU A 117 1.69 16.07 -15.53
N LYS A 118 3.00 16.25 -15.36
CA LYS A 118 4.01 15.84 -16.37
C LYS A 118 4.06 14.32 -16.57
N ALA A 119 3.91 13.54 -15.50
CA ALA A 119 3.77 12.08 -15.57
C ALA A 119 2.42 11.71 -16.19
N MET A 120 1.37 12.50 -15.95
CA MET A 120 0.03 12.27 -16.53
C MET A 120 0.04 12.27 -18.06
N ASN A 121 0.80 13.18 -18.70
CA ASN A 121 0.88 13.27 -20.16
C ASN A 121 1.63 12.09 -20.82
N GLN A 122 2.55 11.45 -20.08
CA GLN A 122 3.26 10.26 -20.58
C GLN A 122 2.41 8.99 -20.42
N ILE A 123 1.62 8.90 -19.34
CA ILE A 123 0.72 7.76 -19.07
C ILE A 123 -0.54 7.80 -19.95
N SER A 124 -1.05 8.98 -20.33
CA SER A 124 -2.21 9.07 -21.24
C SER A 124 -1.90 8.55 -22.65
N LEU A 125 -0.62 8.47 -23.03
CA LEU A 125 -0.16 7.93 -24.32
C LEU A 125 0.18 6.43 -24.26
N GLY A 126 0.34 5.85 -23.05
CA GLY A 126 0.70 4.46 -22.82
C GLY A 126 -0.40 3.68 -22.10
N THR A 127 -0.81 2.54 -22.64
CA THR A 127 -2.01 1.80 -22.19
C THR A 127 -1.76 0.71 -21.12
N GLY A 128 -0.83 0.88 -20.17
CA GLY A 128 -0.50 -0.17 -19.20
C GLY A 128 0.05 0.28 -17.83
N ASP A 129 0.04 -0.65 -16.86
CA ASP A 129 0.53 -0.44 -15.49
C ASP A 129 2.06 -0.30 -15.45
N MET A 130 2.75 -0.89 -16.43
CA MET A 130 4.20 -0.77 -16.59
C MET A 130 4.63 0.63 -17.04
N GLU A 131 3.85 1.32 -17.87
CA GLU A 131 4.11 2.73 -18.20
C GLU A 131 3.84 3.65 -17.00
N LEU A 132 2.78 3.37 -16.24
CA LEU A 132 2.51 4.00 -14.94
C LEU A 132 3.69 3.80 -13.98
N PHE A 133 4.31 2.64 -14.01
CA PHE A 133 5.48 2.33 -13.20
C PHE A 133 6.74 3.10 -13.58
N GLU A 134 7.06 3.18 -14.87
CA GLU A 134 8.19 3.99 -15.31
C GLU A 134 8.00 5.47 -14.93
N ALA A 135 6.75 5.95 -14.93
CA ALA A 135 6.40 7.27 -14.43
C ALA A 135 6.58 7.40 -12.90
N TYR A 136 6.29 6.36 -12.11
CA TYR A 136 6.59 6.34 -10.67
C TYR A 136 8.10 6.35 -10.39
N ILE A 137 8.87 5.54 -11.11
CA ILE A 137 10.33 5.55 -11.02
C ILE A 137 10.84 6.95 -11.32
N ARG A 138 10.38 7.54 -12.44
CA ARG A 138 10.72 8.91 -12.84
C ARG A 138 10.45 9.90 -11.72
N MET A 139 9.28 9.83 -11.08
CA MET A 139 8.94 10.71 -9.97
C MET A 139 9.85 10.54 -8.76
N TYR A 140 10.22 9.30 -8.42
CA TYR A 140 11.19 9.06 -7.35
C TYR A 140 12.56 9.64 -7.69
N LEU A 141 13.03 9.43 -8.92
CA LEU A 141 14.31 9.95 -9.41
C LEU A 141 14.32 11.48 -9.42
N ASP A 142 13.22 12.13 -9.80
CA ASP A 142 13.08 13.59 -9.73
C ASP A 142 13.19 14.11 -8.29
N GLU A 143 12.50 13.47 -7.33
CA GLU A 143 12.61 13.85 -5.91
C GLU A 143 14.02 13.59 -5.34
N ALA A 144 14.67 12.49 -5.74
CA ALA A 144 16.06 12.20 -5.40
C ALA A 144 17.02 13.24 -5.98
N GLN A 145 16.80 13.67 -7.23
CA GLN A 145 17.59 14.73 -7.85
C GLN A 145 17.41 16.07 -7.14
N MET A 146 16.17 16.40 -6.75
CA MET A 146 15.90 17.61 -5.96
C MET A 146 16.61 17.57 -4.60
N LEU A 147 16.62 16.42 -3.93
CA LEU A 147 17.35 16.24 -2.67
C LEU A 147 18.85 16.42 -2.87
N VAL A 148 19.44 15.75 -3.86
CA VAL A 148 20.87 15.84 -4.17
C VAL A 148 21.28 17.28 -4.49
N LYS A 149 20.47 18.03 -5.26
CA LYS A 149 20.71 19.44 -5.57
C LYS A 149 20.72 20.34 -4.33
N ARG A 150 19.94 20.01 -3.30
CA ARG A 150 19.94 20.72 -2.01
C ARG A 150 21.11 20.33 -1.11
N GLY A 151 21.67 19.13 -1.33
CA GLY A 151 22.80 18.58 -0.61
C GLY A 151 22.37 17.51 0.40
N LEU A 152 23.05 16.36 0.37
CA LEU A 152 22.81 15.28 1.32
C LEU A 152 23.25 15.69 2.73
N ARG A 153 22.34 15.56 3.69
CA ARG A 153 22.61 15.88 5.10
C ARG A 153 23.61 14.89 5.69
N SER A 154 24.46 15.42 6.56
CA SER A 154 25.40 14.65 7.37
C SER A 154 24.93 14.63 8.82
N ALA A 155 25.42 13.65 9.59
CA ALA A 155 25.23 13.56 11.03
C ALA A 155 26.54 13.14 11.68
N TYR A 156 26.66 13.42 12.98
CA TYR A 156 27.71 12.83 13.80
C TYR A 156 27.33 11.38 14.12
N GLU A 157 28.19 10.45 13.73
CA GLU A 157 28.09 9.04 14.08
C GLU A 157 29.24 8.68 15.01
N GLU A 158 28.92 8.05 16.14
CA GLU A 158 29.92 7.58 17.09
C GLU A 158 30.63 6.35 16.51
N LYS A 159 31.96 6.45 16.35
CA LYS A 159 32.80 5.40 15.77
C LYS A 159 33.92 5.05 16.72
N THR A 160 34.16 3.75 16.89
CA THR A 160 35.27 3.24 17.70
C THR A 160 36.28 2.55 16.81
N ASP A 161 37.52 3.04 16.82
CA ASP A 161 38.58 2.55 15.94
C ASP A 161 39.96 2.56 16.63
N ASN A 162 40.94 1.86 16.07
CA ASN A 162 42.31 1.79 16.55
C ASN A 162 43.25 2.65 15.69
N LEU A 163 43.33 3.94 16.02
CA LEU A 163 44.00 4.96 15.20
C LEU A 163 45.44 5.18 15.62
N ARG A 164 46.29 5.72 14.73
CA ARG A 164 47.66 6.15 15.11
C ARG A 164 47.72 7.49 15.83
N CYS A 165 46.60 8.22 15.87
CA CYS A 165 46.47 9.50 16.54
C CYS A 165 45.34 9.43 17.57
N PHE A 166 45.49 10.20 18.64
CA PHE A 166 44.45 10.32 19.66
C PHE A 166 43.34 11.26 19.19
N ARG A 167 42.10 10.75 19.11
CA ARG A 167 40.92 11.53 18.75
C ARG A 167 39.72 11.07 19.59
N GLY A 168 39.04 12.00 20.24
CA GLY A 168 37.85 11.67 21.07
C GLY A 168 38.21 11.00 22.40
N LYS A 169 37.42 10.00 22.79
CA LYS A 169 37.50 9.31 24.09
C LYS A 169 38.29 8.01 24.00
N LEU A 170 39.28 7.82 24.86
CA LEU A 170 40.03 6.56 24.93
C LEU A 170 39.20 5.44 25.58
N GLN A 171 39.11 4.30 24.90
CA GLN A 171 38.48 3.10 25.42
C GLN A 171 39.51 2.26 26.17
N VAL A 172 39.82 2.64 27.41
CA VAL A 172 40.94 2.12 28.22
C VAL A 172 41.03 0.59 28.21
N ALA A 173 39.94 -0.12 28.51
CA ALA A 173 39.93 -1.58 28.53
C ALA A 173 40.17 -2.21 27.14
N GLY A 174 39.67 -1.60 26.07
CA GLY A 174 39.92 -2.05 24.70
C GLY A 174 41.34 -1.71 24.22
N HIS A 175 41.87 -0.58 24.66
CA HIS A 175 43.21 -0.10 24.33
C HIS A 175 44.30 -0.97 24.95
N ILE A 176 44.21 -1.26 26.25
CA ILE A 176 45.17 -2.16 26.92
C ILE A 176 45.19 -3.53 26.22
N ARG A 177 44.01 -4.09 25.90
CA ARG A 177 43.93 -5.41 25.25
C ARG A 177 44.53 -5.45 23.85
N ARG A 178 44.39 -4.38 23.05
CA ARG A 178 44.83 -4.37 21.64
C ARG A 178 46.23 -3.80 21.42
N ASN A 179 46.67 -2.88 22.27
CA ASN A 179 47.83 -2.03 21.98
C ASN A 179 48.95 -2.15 23.02
N ILE A 180 48.94 -3.16 23.89
CA ILE A 180 50.01 -3.35 24.89
C ILE A 180 51.42 -3.43 24.26
N ALA A 181 51.51 -4.00 23.06
CA ALA A 181 52.73 -4.08 22.25
C ALA A 181 52.80 -3.04 21.12
N HIS A 182 51.70 -2.31 20.85
CA HIS A 182 51.57 -1.35 19.76
C HIS A 182 51.32 0.06 20.30
N LYS A 183 52.35 0.65 20.90
CA LYS A 183 52.29 1.97 21.56
C LYS A 183 52.01 3.12 20.59
N GLU A 184 52.16 2.89 19.29
CA GLU A 184 51.88 3.84 18.21
C GLU A 184 50.38 3.96 17.85
N ARG A 185 49.49 3.25 18.55
CA ARG A 185 48.04 3.24 18.27
C ARG A 185 47.21 3.52 19.51
N PHE A 186 46.04 4.14 19.34
CA PHE A 186 45.06 4.47 20.37
C PHE A 186 43.71 3.87 20.00
N TYR A 187 43.13 3.07 20.90
CA TYR A 187 41.78 2.55 20.71
C TYR A 187 40.77 3.54 21.29
N VAL A 188 40.15 4.31 20.41
CA VAL A 188 39.37 5.51 20.76
C VAL A 188 37.98 5.46 20.15
N THR A 189 37.03 6.09 20.81
CA THR A 189 35.69 6.38 20.32
C THR A 189 35.57 7.87 20.04
N TYR A 190 35.16 8.24 18.83
CA TYR A 190 35.04 9.61 18.40
C TYR A 190 33.83 9.81 17.49
N GLU A 191 33.38 11.04 17.36
CA GLU A 191 32.29 11.39 16.44
C GLU A 191 32.85 11.73 15.06
N GLU A 192 32.37 11.02 14.04
CA GLU A 192 32.68 11.24 12.64
C GLU A 192 31.50 11.96 11.97
N PHE A 193 31.75 13.12 11.35
CA PHE A 193 30.73 13.82 10.59
C PHE A 193 30.58 13.17 9.22
N THR A 194 29.50 12.40 9.04
CA THR A 194 29.33 11.52 7.88
C THR A 194 27.95 11.67 7.24
N LYS A 195 27.91 11.44 5.92
CA LYS A 195 26.65 11.31 5.16
C LYS A 195 26.00 9.93 5.32
N ASN A 196 26.61 9.00 6.06
CA ASN A 196 26.13 7.63 6.26
C ASN A 196 24.89 7.51 7.16
N ARG A 197 23.94 8.43 7.02
CA ARG A 197 22.70 8.45 7.80
C ARG A 197 21.72 7.38 7.30
N PRO A 198 20.84 6.86 8.17
CA PRO A 198 19.82 5.87 7.78
C PRO A 198 19.01 6.30 6.55
N GLU A 199 18.61 7.57 6.45
CA GLU A 199 17.85 8.08 5.31
C GLU A 199 18.62 7.92 3.99
N ASN A 200 19.90 8.30 3.98
CA ASN A 200 20.73 8.19 2.78
C ASN A 200 21.06 6.73 2.42
N ARG A 201 21.23 5.85 3.42
CA ARG A 201 21.45 4.41 3.20
C ARG A 201 20.24 3.75 2.54
N LEU A 202 19.03 4.11 2.99
CA LEU A 202 17.77 3.65 2.41
C LEU A 202 17.56 4.20 1.00
N ILE A 203 17.80 5.50 0.77
CA ILE A 203 17.70 6.10 -0.56
C ILE A 203 18.66 5.42 -1.55
N LYS A 204 19.90 5.13 -1.13
CA LYS A 204 20.89 4.40 -1.94
C LYS A 204 20.39 2.99 -2.29
N ALA A 205 19.86 2.25 -1.31
CA ALA A 205 19.27 0.92 -1.54
C ALA A 205 18.12 1.00 -2.55
N THR A 206 17.23 1.98 -2.41
CA THR A 206 16.12 2.20 -3.35
C THR A 206 16.61 2.54 -4.75
N LEU A 207 17.56 3.46 -4.92
CA LEU A 207 18.11 3.82 -6.23
C LEU A 207 18.73 2.61 -6.93
N LYS A 208 19.48 1.77 -6.21
CA LYS A 208 20.01 0.50 -6.75
C LYS A 208 18.90 -0.46 -7.16
N LYS A 209 17.86 -0.59 -6.34
CA LYS A 209 16.70 -1.43 -6.65
C LYS A 209 16.01 -0.94 -7.92
N LEU A 210 15.71 0.36 -8.02
CA LEU A 210 15.04 0.96 -9.18
C LEU A 210 15.88 0.82 -10.45
N GLN A 211 17.20 1.06 -10.37
CA GLN A 211 18.13 0.92 -11.51
C GLN A 211 18.10 -0.49 -12.13
N LYS A 212 18.03 -1.54 -11.29
CA LYS A 212 17.95 -2.93 -11.78
C LYS A 212 16.62 -3.25 -12.45
N VAL A 213 15.57 -2.54 -12.07
CA VAL A 213 14.18 -2.89 -12.37
C VAL A 213 13.64 -2.16 -13.59
N THR A 214 13.92 -0.86 -13.69
CA THR A 214 13.41 0.00 -14.75
C THR A 214 13.80 -0.53 -16.14
N THR A 215 12.90 -0.37 -17.08
CA THR A 215 13.06 -0.69 -18.50
C THR A 215 13.32 0.55 -19.35
N ASP A 216 12.98 1.73 -18.84
CA ASP A 216 13.29 3.01 -19.46
C ASP A 216 14.79 3.32 -19.33
N GLU A 217 15.48 3.49 -20.45
CA GLU A 217 16.93 3.71 -20.45
C GLU A 217 17.31 5.04 -19.79
N GLN A 218 16.47 6.07 -19.91
CA GLN A 218 16.71 7.35 -19.24
C GLN A 218 16.61 7.20 -17.72
N ASN A 219 15.60 6.51 -17.21
CA ASN A 219 15.48 6.17 -15.78
C ASN A 219 16.71 5.38 -15.28
N LYS A 220 17.23 4.41 -16.05
CA LYS A 220 18.46 3.68 -15.70
C LYS A 220 19.66 4.60 -15.58
N GLN A 221 19.83 5.49 -16.56
CA GLN A 221 20.93 6.44 -16.59
C GLN A 221 20.85 7.40 -15.41
N ASP A 222 19.69 8.01 -15.17
CA ASP A 222 19.51 8.97 -14.09
C ASP A 222 19.72 8.33 -12.71
N ALA A 223 19.24 7.09 -12.51
CA ALA A 223 19.52 6.33 -11.29
C ALA A 223 21.03 6.08 -11.11
N ARG A 224 21.76 5.78 -12.20
CA ARG A 224 23.22 5.60 -12.18
C ARG A 224 23.95 6.87 -11.80
N GLU A 225 23.57 8.01 -12.38
CA GLU A 225 24.15 9.31 -12.10
C GLU A 225 23.88 9.74 -10.65
N LEU A 226 22.65 9.56 -10.17
CA LEU A 226 22.29 9.85 -8.78
C LEU A 226 23.12 9.02 -7.80
N LEU A 227 23.35 7.73 -8.09
CA LEU A 227 24.14 6.85 -7.22
C LEU A 227 25.59 7.34 -7.00
N LEU A 228 26.15 8.14 -7.89
CA LEU A 228 27.48 8.75 -7.72
C LEU A 228 27.51 9.71 -6.50
N PHE A 229 26.43 10.43 -6.23
CA PHE A 229 26.33 11.33 -5.08
C PHE A 229 26.24 10.59 -3.74
N PHE A 230 25.90 9.30 -3.78
CA PHE A 230 25.84 8.42 -2.62
C PHE A 230 27.11 7.56 -2.50
N ASP A 231 28.20 7.94 -3.17
CA ASP A 231 29.49 7.31 -2.94
C ASP A 231 29.96 7.50 -1.49
N GLY A 232 30.62 6.49 -0.92
CA GLY A 232 30.99 6.46 0.50
C GLY A 232 29.84 6.23 1.50
N ILE A 233 28.58 6.23 1.06
CA ILE A 233 27.42 5.89 1.90
C ILE A 233 27.17 4.39 1.81
N GLN A 234 26.95 3.72 2.94
CA GLN A 234 26.65 2.28 2.94
C GLN A 234 25.24 2.02 2.40
N GLU A 235 25.03 0.86 1.80
CA GLU A 235 23.68 0.41 1.47
C GLU A 235 23.01 -0.14 2.73
N SER A 236 21.73 0.16 2.94
CA SER A 236 20.99 -0.39 4.07
C SER A 236 20.85 -1.90 3.94
N MET A 237 21.31 -2.64 4.96
CA MET A 237 21.18 -4.10 5.01
C MET A 237 19.91 -4.57 5.74
N ASP A 238 19.36 -3.71 6.62
CA ASP A 238 18.15 -3.96 7.41
C ASP A 238 17.23 -2.74 7.30
N TYR A 239 16.23 -2.82 6.41
CA TYR A 239 15.31 -1.70 6.19
C TYR A 239 14.46 -1.36 7.42
N PRO A 240 13.83 -2.33 8.12
CA PRO A 240 13.09 -2.04 9.35
C PRO A 240 13.92 -1.29 10.40
N GLN A 241 15.15 -1.72 10.64
CA GLN A 241 16.02 -1.08 11.61
C GLN A 241 16.37 0.36 11.20
N ASP A 242 16.72 0.58 9.93
CA ASP A 242 17.07 1.91 9.46
C ASP A 242 15.85 2.85 9.43
N LEU A 243 14.67 2.35 9.06
CA LEU A 243 13.41 3.11 9.12
C LEU A 243 13.04 3.51 10.56
N ALA A 244 13.19 2.60 11.52
CA ALA A 244 12.90 2.88 12.94
C ALA A 244 13.82 3.96 13.54
N ARG A 245 15.01 4.18 12.94
CA ARG A 245 15.97 5.20 13.37
C ARG A 245 15.71 6.57 12.76
N ILE A 246 14.85 6.68 11.75
CA ILE A 246 14.55 7.96 11.10
C ILE A 246 13.83 8.89 12.06
N ARG A 247 14.33 10.12 12.17
CA ARG A 247 13.65 11.21 12.87
C ARG A 247 13.57 12.40 11.94
N ILE A 248 12.37 12.67 11.43
CA ILE A 248 12.15 13.84 10.59
C ILE A 248 11.85 15.03 11.50
N ASP A 249 12.78 15.97 11.57
CA ASP A 249 12.63 17.22 12.32
C ASP A 249 12.50 18.43 11.38
N ARG A 250 12.47 19.64 11.94
CA ARG A 250 12.41 20.88 11.15
C ARG A 250 13.60 21.03 10.18
N ASN A 251 14.75 20.43 10.49
CA ASN A 251 16.00 20.53 9.74
C ASN A 251 16.14 19.44 8.67
N SER A 252 15.27 18.42 8.66
CA SER A 252 15.26 17.34 7.66
C SER A 252 13.96 17.26 6.86
N ARG A 253 13.14 18.31 6.85
CA ARG A 253 11.88 18.38 6.07
C ARG A 253 12.03 18.05 4.59
N GLU A 254 13.18 18.36 4.01
CA GLU A 254 13.50 18.03 2.62
C GLU A 254 13.54 16.52 2.33
N TYR A 255 13.77 15.68 3.34
CA TYR A 255 13.73 14.22 3.24
C TYR A 255 12.31 13.65 3.33
N GLU A 256 11.33 14.41 3.84
CA GLU A 256 10.01 13.88 4.18
C GLU A 256 9.29 13.26 2.99
N LYS A 257 9.34 13.92 1.84
CA LYS A 257 8.69 13.43 0.62
C LYS A 257 9.37 12.15 0.15
N ILE A 258 10.67 12.19 -0.12
CA ILE A 258 11.41 11.05 -0.66
C ILE A 258 11.37 9.85 0.28
N MET A 259 11.45 10.05 1.60
CA MET A 259 11.41 8.95 2.56
C MET A 259 10.09 8.21 2.57
N LYS A 260 8.94 8.90 2.38
CA LYS A 260 7.64 8.25 2.21
C LYS A 260 7.65 7.30 1.00
N TRP A 261 8.25 7.72 -0.12
CA TRP A 261 8.40 6.85 -1.29
C TRP A 261 9.38 5.72 -1.06
N THR A 262 10.52 6.01 -0.43
CA THR A 262 11.57 5.02 -0.09
C THR A 262 11.00 3.92 0.79
N GLU A 263 10.21 4.28 1.81
CA GLU A 263 9.55 3.33 2.71
C GLU A 263 8.61 2.40 1.94
N VAL A 264 7.72 2.98 1.12
CA VAL A 264 6.81 2.22 0.24
C VAL A 264 7.62 1.22 -0.59
N ILE A 265 8.59 1.68 -1.38
CA ILE A 265 9.38 0.86 -2.31
C ILE A 265 10.18 -0.28 -1.61
N LEU A 266 10.66 -0.06 -0.39
CA LEU A 266 11.54 -1.00 0.33
C LEU A 266 10.81 -1.97 1.27
N GLN A 267 9.71 -1.57 1.91
CA GLN A 267 9.01 -2.42 2.88
C GLN A 267 8.37 -3.67 2.23
N GLY A 268 8.22 -3.71 0.91
CA GLY A 268 7.72 -4.91 0.19
C GLY A 268 6.19 -5.08 0.26
N ASN A 269 5.50 -4.16 0.93
CA ASN A 269 4.06 -3.96 0.80
C ASN A 269 3.72 -3.20 -0.50
N SER A 270 4.72 -2.64 -1.18
CA SER A 270 4.56 -1.98 -2.48
C SER A 270 4.82 -2.91 -3.66
N PHE A 271 4.05 -2.69 -4.74
CA PHE A 271 4.30 -2.60 -6.20
C PHE A 271 5.57 -3.16 -6.85
N LEU A 272 6.53 -3.74 -6.15
CA LEU A 272 7.88 -3.99 -6.64
C LEU A 272 8.49 -5.21 -5.96
N ASN A 273 7.93 -6.35 -6.33
CA ASN A 273 8.50 -7.64 -5.98
C ASN A 273 9.44 -8.10 -7.09
N PHE A 274 10.72 -8.10 -6.76
CA PHE A 274 11.79 -8.67 -7.58
C PHE A 274 12.61 -9.56 -6.68
N SER A 275 12.66 -10.84 -7.00
CA SER A 275 13.60 -11.74 -6.36
C SER A 275 14.92 -11.72 -7.11
N ASP A 276 16.01 -11.40 -6.41
CA ASP A 276 17.36 -11.58 -6.94
C ASP A 276 17.51 -13.06 -7.41
N GLY A 277 17.74 -13.24 -8.71
CA GLY A 277 17.83 -14.57 -9.35
C GLY A 277 16.69 -14.91 -10.32
N ILE A 278 15.55 -14.21 -10.28
CA ILE A 278 14.45 -14.39 -11.25
C ILE A 278 14.27 -13.13 -12.08
N LYS A 279 14.39 -13.27 -13.42
CA LYS A 279 14.07 -12.22 -14.40
C LYS A 279 12.54 -12.01 -14.54
N ALA A 280 11.80 -12.01 -13.44
CA ALA A 280 10.38 -11.70 -13.42
C ALA A 280 10.18 -10.35 -12.74
N ARG A 281 9.24 -9.58 -13.26
CA ARG A 281 8.95 -8.21 -12.82
C ARG A 281 7.49 -8.13 -12.45
N SER A 282 7.15 -7.59 -11.27
CA SER A 282 5.75 -7.41 -10.92
C SER A 282 5.48 -6.08 -10.26
N ILE A 283 4.24 -5.65 -10.47
CA ILE A 283 3.67 -4.44 -9.94
C ILE A 283 2.28 -4.76 -9.48
N LEU A 284 2.16 -4.98 -8.18
CA LEU A 284 0.97 -5.50 -7.55
C LEU A 284 0.53 -4.55 -6.44
N PHE A 285 -0.71 -4.10 -6.51
CA PHE A 285 -1.36 -3.20 -5.58
C PHE A 285 -2.44 -3.98 -4.82
N ALA A 286 -2.46 -3.89 -3.48
CA ALA A 286 -3.57 -4.43 -2.72
C ALA A 286 -4.81 -3.55 -2.95
N MET A 287 -5.87 -4.12 -3.52
CA MET A 287 -7.03 -3.33 -3.93
C MET A 287 -7.79 -2.73 -2.75
N ASP A 288 -7.78 -3.39 -1.60
CA ASP A 288 -8.37 -2.85 -0.36
C ASP A 288 -7.71 -1.50 -0.03
N GLU A 289 -6.37 -1.44 -0.04
CA GLU A 289 -5.59 -0.23 0.27
C GLU A 289 -5.71 0.84 -0.82
N VAL A 290 -5.75 0.44 -2.10
CA VAL A 290 -5.94 1.38 -3.21
C VAL A 290 -7.29 2.08 -3.08
N PHE A 291 -8.35 1.32 -2.80
CA PHE A 291 -9.70 1.84 -2.63
C PHE A 291 -9.82 2.74 -1.39
N GLU A 292 -9.31 2.29 -0.23
CA GLU A 292 -9.27 3.06 1.02
C GLU A 292 -8.63 4.43 0.79
N ASN A 293 -7.40 4.44 0.29
CA ASN A 293 -6.65 5.68 0.11
C ASN A 293 -7.27 6.59 -0.95
N TYR A 294 -7.85 6.02 -2.02
CA TYR A 294 -8.53 6.80 -3.05
C TYR A 294 -9.74 7.53 -2.47
N VAL A 295 -10.60 6.80 -1.76
CA VAL A 295 -11.81 7.35 -1.12
C VAL A 295 -11.44 8.38 -0.06
N ALA A 296 -10.44 8.11 0.77
CA ALA A 296 -9.92 9.06 1.77
C ALA A 296 -9.40 10.35 1.12
N CYS A 297 -8.70 10.25 -0.02
CA CYS A 297 -8.21 11.40 -0.76
C CYS A 297 -9.38 12.27 -1.28
N GLN A 298 -10.41 11.65 -1.84
CA GLN A 298 -11.58 12.37 -2.37
C GLN A 298 -12.41 13.00 -1.26
N ILE A 299 -12.66 12.28 -0.16
CA ILE A 299 -13.37 12.82 1.01
C ILE A 299 -12.58 13.99 1.59
N LYS A 300 -11.27 13.85 1.80
CA LYS A 300 -10.45 14.96 2.28
C LYS A 300 -10.48 16.16 1.35
N LYS A 301 -10.48 15.96 0.04
CA LYS A 301 -10.56 17.04 -0.95
C LYS A 301 -11.91 17.76 -0.90
N TYR A 302 -13.00 17.00 -0.81
CA TYR A 302 -14.37 17.52 -0.87
C TYR A 302 -14.80 18.20 0.43
N PHE A 303 -14.49 17.60 1.58
CA PHE A 303 -15.02 18.03 2.88
C PHE A 303 -14.10 18.98 3.67
N ARG A 304 -12.95 19.37 3.12
CA ARG A 304 -11.90 20.17 3.81
C ARG A 304 -12.37 21.48 4.44
N GLU A 305 -13.45 22.07 3.95
CA GLU A 305 -13.91 23.40 4.38
C GLU A 305 -14.76 23.33 5.64
N ASN A 306 -15.53 22.25 5.80
CA ASN A 306 -16.53 22.12 6.87
C ASN A 306 -16.17 21.02 7.89
N TRP A 307 -15.21 20.16 7.57
CA TRP A 307 -14.88 18.99 8.37
C TRP A 307 -13.37 18.87 8.59
N GLU A 308 -13.01 18.49 9.81
CA GLU A 308 -11.69 17.93 10.12
C GLU A 308 -11.70 16.46 9.69
N VAL A 309 -11.01 16.17 8.59
CA VAL A 309 -10.87 14.82 8.04
C VAL A 309 -9.50 14.26 8.39
N SER A 310 -9.49 13.21 9.19
CA SER A 310 -8.30 12.43 9.53
C SER A 310 -8.39 11.03 8.91
N SER A 311 -7.30 10.58 8.28
CA SER A 311 -7.18 9.23 7.72
C SER A 311 -6.23 8.42 8.61
N GLN A 312 -6.54 7.15 8.84
CA GLN A 312 -5.71 6.24 9.66
C GLN A 312 -5.44 6.76 11.08
N ASP A 313 -6.49 7.25 11.74
CA ASP A 313 -6.45 7.66 13.13
C ASP A 313 -6.01 6.46 14.01
N LYS A 314 -5.02 6.71 14.87
CA LYS A 314 -4.35 5.70 15.71
C LYS A 314 -4.44 6.04 17.19
N ASN A 315 -5.38 6.89 17.56
CA ASN A 315 -5.48 7.48 18.89
C ASN A 315 -5.98 6.48 19.95
N TYR A 316 -6.72 5.46 19.52
CA TYR A 316 -7.37 4.52 20.43
C TYR A 316 -6.88 3.09 20.26
N TYR A 317 -6.91 2.36 21.37
CA TYR A 317 -6.65 0.93 21.44
C TYR A 317 -7.92 0.21 21.89
N LEU A 318 -8.12 -1.01 21.40
CA LEU A 318 -9.22 -1.87 21.79
C LEU A 318 -9.21 -2.18 23.28
N PHE A 319 -8.03 -2.25 23.89
CA PHE A 319 -7.84 -2.45 25.32
C PHE A 319 -6.96 -1.33 25.89
N GLU A 320 -7.28 -0.87 27.09
CA GLU A 320 -6.47 0.13 27.78
C GLU A 320 -5.15 -0.45 28.28
N LYS A 321 -5.18 -1.74 28.66
CA LYS A 321 -4.03 -2.52 29.12
C LYS A 321 -4.24 -4.01 28.79
N PRO A 322 -3.27 -4.69 28.16
CA PRO A 322 -2.13 -4.10 27.46
C PRO A 322 -2.58 -3.35 26.18
N ARG A 323 -1.83 -2.33 25.77
CA ARG A 323 -2.13 -1.52 24.57
C ARG A 323 -1.58 -2.17 23.30
N ASP A 324 -1.97 -3.40 23.04
CA ASP A 324 -1.41 -4.19 21.93
C ASP A 324 -2.30 -4.15 20.68
N PHE A 325 -3.59 -3.82 20.86
CA PHE A 325 -4.61 -3.87 19.82
C PHE A 325 -5.03 -2.46 19.40
N GLN A 326 -4.23 -1.80 18.58
CA GLN A 326 -4.54 -0.44 18.11
C GLN A 326 -5.71 -0.45 17.12
N LEU A 327 -6.69 0.42 17.32
CA LEU A 327 -7.77 0.62 16.36
C LEU A 327 -7.32 1.55 15.24
N ARG A 328 -7.79 1.28 14.02
CA ARG A 328 -7.42 1.99 12.80
C ARG A 328 -8.63 2.13 11.88
N PRO A 329 -9.61 2.98 12.22
CA PRO A 329 -10.62 3.36 11.25
C PRO A 329 -9.96 4.02 10.04
N ASP A 330 -10.49 3.75 8.84
CA ASP A 330 -9.95 4.30 7.61
C ASP A 330 -10.02 5.83 7.62
N ILE A 331 -11.18 6.39 7.98
CA ILE A 331 -11.46 7.82 7.99
C ILE A 331 -12.28 8.20 9.23
N VAL A 332 -11.86 9.25 9.91
CA VAL A 332 -12.60 9.88 11.01
C VAL A 332 -12.84 11.34 10.67
N MET A 333 -14.11 11.73 10.70
CA MET A 333 -14.58 13.08 10.40
C MET A 333 -15.15 13.75 11.66
N LYS A 334 -14.78 15.01 11.90
CA LYS A 334 -15.34 15.85 12.97
C LYS A 334 -15.77 17.20 12.43
N LYS A 335 -16.92 17.70 12.88
CA LYS A 335 -17.46 19.00 12.47
C LYS A 335 -17.24 20.02 13.59
N GLY A 336 -16.03 20.57 13.70
CA GLY A 336 -15.67 21.51 14.78
C GLY A 336 -15.48 20.85 16.16
N GLU A 337 -15.02 21.66 17.13
CA GLU A 337 -14.69 21.18 18.48
C GLU A 337 -15.94 20.77 19.28
N GLY A 338 -15.87 19.63 19.96
CA GLY A 338 -16.92 19.11 20.85
C GLY A 338 -17.98 18.22 20.19
N ASN A 339 -18.00 18.11 18.86
CA ASN A 339 -18.90 17.19 18.16
C ASN A 339 -18.35 15.75 18.16
N ARG A 340 -19.26 14.77 18.25
CA ARG A 340 -18.90 13.35 18.18
C ARG A 340 -18.33 13.02 16.80
N PRO A 341 -17.31 12.15 16.73
CA PRO A 341 -16.73 11.75 15.47
C PRO A 341 -17.71 10.89 14.66
N ILE A 342 -17.68 11.08 13.34
CA ILE A 342 -18.29 10.15 12.38
C ILE A 342 -17.17 9.30 11.81
N ILE A 343 -17.36 7.98 11.79
CA ILE A 343 -16.38 7.04 11.25
C ILE A 343 -16.84 6.60 9.87
N LEU A 344 -15.94 6.66 8.90
CA LEU A 344 -16.18 6.14 7.57
C LEU A 344 -15.14 5.04 7.34
N ASP A 345 -15.62 3.84 6.99
CA ASP A 345 -14.79 2.67 6.79
C ASP A 345 -15.08 2.07 5.41
N THR A 346 -14.03 1.80 4.65
CA THR A 346 -14.11 1.38 3.27
C THR A 346 -13.95 -0.13 3.15
N LYS A 347 -14.71 -0.74 2.24
CA LYS A 347 -14.66 -2.19 2.00
C LYS A 347 -14.67 -2.48 0.51
N TRP A 348 -13.55 -2.99 -0.02
CA TRP A 348 -13.44 -3.42 -1.42
C TRP A 348 -14.11 -4.78 -1.65
N LYS A 349 -15.45 -4.79 -1.68
CA LYS A 349 -16.26 -6.00 -1.84
C LYS A 349 -17.48 -5.72 -2.73
N SER A 350 -17.81 -6.66 -3.60
CA SER A 350 -19.13 -6.72 -4.24
C SER A 350 -20.09 -7.45 -3.30
N LEU A 351 -21.21 -6.83 -2.93
CA LEU A 351 -22.24 -7.49 -2.12
C LEU A 351 -22.97 -8.58 -2.92
N PRO A 352 -23.51 -9.62 -2.26
CA PRO A 352 -24.17 -10.74 -2.93
C PRO A 352 -25.48 -10.32 -3.59
N ASP A 353 -25.99 -11.16 -4.50
CA ASP A 353 -27.27 -10.96 -5.16
C ASP A 353 -28.41 -11.27 -4.16
N MET A 354 -28.86 -10.25 -3.43
CA MET A 354 -29.87 -10.38 -2.38
C MET A 354 -31.17 -11.04 -2.88
N LYS A 355 -31.54 -10.84 -4.15
CA LYS A 355 -32.74 -11.44 -4.73
C LYS A 355 -32.64 -12.97 -4.87
N ASN A 356 -31.47 -13.49 -5.23
CA ASN A 356 -31.27 -14.91 -5.52
C ASN A 356 -30.65 -15.68 -4.34
N GLU A 357 -29.71 -15.06 -3.63
CA GLU A 357 -28.96 -15.66 -2.52
C GLU A 357 -29.60 -15.36 -1.15
N GLY A 358 -30.50 -14.37 -1.08
CA GLY A 358 -31.18 -13.95 0.14
C GLY A 358 -30.32 -13.11 1.08
N TRP A 359 -30.94 -12.65 2.18
CA TRP A 359 -30.29 -11.79 3.17
C TRP A 359 -29.20 -12.50 4.00
N SER A 360 -29.29 -13.82 4.16
CA SER A 360 -28.29 -14.61 4.88
C SER A 360 -26.90 -14.51 4.25
N ALA A 361 -26.83 -14.48 2.93
CA ALA A 361 -25.57 -14.30 2.20
C ALA A 361 -24.92 -12.94 2.49
N PHE A 362 -25.73 -11.87 2.60
CA PHE A 362 -25.23 -10.56 3.03
C PHE A 362 -24.70 -10.62 4.46
N ASN A 363 -25.47 -11.20 5.38
CA ASN A 363 -25.06 -11.34 6.79
C ASN A 363 -23.74 -12.10 6.92
N GLU A 364 -23.51 -13.14 6.14
CA GLU A 364 -22.24 -13.88 6.14
C GLU A 364 -21.07 -13.03 5.65
N LYS A 365 -21.25 -12.31 4.53
CA LYS A 365 -20.20 -11.54 3.87
C LYS A 365 -19.82 -10.25 4.62
N ALA A 366 -20.81 -9.60 5.24
CA ALA A 366 -20.66 -8.33 5.95
C ALA A 366 -20.48 -8.48 7.47
N ARG A 367 -20.59 -9.70 8.03
CA ARG A 367 -20.51 -9.96 9.49
C ARG A 367 -19.32 -9.27 10.15
N ASN A 368 -18.12 -9.54 9.63
CA ASN A 368 -16.89 -9.04 10.21
C ASN A 368 -16.79 -7.52 10.07
N ASP A 369 -17.30 -6.96 8.97
CA ASP A 369 -17.33 -5.51 8.74
C ASP A 369 -18.22 -4.84 9.80
N ILE A 370 -19.43 -5.37 10.02
CA ILE A 370 -20.37 -4.84 11.03
C ILE A 370 -19.82 -4.97 12.45
N TYR A 371 -19.20 -6.11 12.81
CA TYR A 371 -18.61 -6.29 14.14
C TYR A 371 -17.43 -5.34 14.40
N GLN A 372 -16.63 -5.07 13.36
CA GLN A 372 -15.59 -4.05 13.42
C GLN A 372 -16.19 -2.66 13.69
N MET A 373 -17.33 -2.32 13.08
CA MET A 373 -17.98 -1.02 13.28
C MET A 373 -18.46 -0.83 14.72
N VAL A 374 -19.07 -1.85 15.33
CA VAL A 374 -19.46 -1.82 16.74
C VAL A 374 -18.25 -1.58 17.65
N THR A 375 -17.10 -2.18 17.30
CA THR A 375 -15.85 -2.00 18.03
C THR A 375 -15.33 -0.57 17.93
N TYR A 376 -15.36 0.02 16.73
CA TYR A 376 -14.97 1.40 16.49
C TYR A 376 -15.90 2.38 17.20
N ALA A 377 -17.21 2.22 17.06
CA ALA A 377 -18.23 3.03 17.74
C ALA A 377 -17.98 3.09 19.25
N SER A 378 -17.76 1.93 19.87
CA SER A 378 -17.55 1.83 21.31
C SER A 378 -16.32 2.60 21.80
N ARG A 379 -15.24 2.68 21.02
CA ARG A 379 -13.96 3.27 21.45
C ARG A 379 -13.80 4.73 21.05
N TYR A 380 -14.40 5.13 19.95
CA TYR A 380 -14.43 6.52 19.49
C TYR A 380 -15.65 7.29 19.99
N GLU A 381 -16.57 6.63 20.71
CA GLU A 381 -17.87 7.18 21.13
C GLU A 381 -18.66 7.75 19.93
N ALA A 382 -18.51 7.10 18.77
CA ALA A 382 -19.19 7.48 17.55
C ALA A 382 -20.63 6.96 17.59
N GLU A 383 -21.59 7.85 17.35
CA GLU A 383 -23.01 7.51 17.19
C GLU A 383 -23.34 7.12 15.75
N GLU A 384 -22.47 7.47 14.81
CA GLU A 384 -22.72 7.32 13.39
C GLU A 384 -21.48 6.77 12.67
N ILE A 385 -21.71 5.72 11.89
CA ILE A 385 -20.69 5.04 11.10
C ILE A 385 -21.21 4.80 9.69
N TRP A 386 -20.35 5.02 8.68
CA TRP A 386 -20.65 4.78 7.28
C TRP A 386 -19.72 3.73 6.71
N LEU A 387 -20.27 2.58 6.33
CA LEU A 387 -19.60 1.55 5.56
C LEU A 387 -19.67 1.87 4.06
N LEU A 388 -18.53 2.20 3.48
CA LEU A 388 -18.38 2.62 2.10
C LEU A 388 -17.96 1.43 1.23
N TYR A 389 -18.88 0.96 0.38
CA TYR A 389 -18.61 -0.09 -0.61
C TYR A 389 -18.49 0.53 -2.00
N PRO A 390 -17.70 -0.04 -2.92
CA PRO A 390 -17.79 0.33 -4.33
C PRO A 390 -19.15 -0.08 -4.89
N LYS A 391 -19.75 0.78 -5.71
CA LYS A 391 -20.97 0.45 -6.45
C LYS A 391 -20.65 -0.66 -7.45
N ALA A 392 -21.32 -1.78 -7.31
CA ALA A 392 -21.15 -2.99 -8.09
C ALA A 392 -22.50 -3.47 -8.62
N LYS A 393 -22.50 -4.59 -9.35
CA LYS A 393 -23.67 -5.14 -10.05
C LYS A 393 -24.94 -5.21 -9.19
N TYR A 394 -24.83 -5.54 -7.91
CA TYR A 394 -25.98 -5.77 -7.02
C TYR A 394 -26.24 -4.64 -6.01
N SER A 395 -25.48 -3.54 -6.05
CA SER A 395 -25.58 -2.45 -5.07
C SER A 395 -26.99 -1.82 -5.00
N TYR A 396 -27.67 -1.73 -6.14
CA TYR A 396 -29.03 -1.16 -6.23
C TYR A 396 -30.08 -1.93 -5.40
N GLN A 397 -29.80 -3.17 -5.00
CA GLN A 397 -30.72 -3.97 -4.18
C GLN A 397 -30.70 -3.57 -2.70
N TYR A 398 -29.71 -2.78 -2.29
CA TYR A 398 -29.50 -2.36 -0.91
C TYR A 398 -29.81 -0.87 -0.70
N GLU A 399 -29.49 -0.01 -1.67
CA GLU A 399 -29.71 1.44 -1.61
C GLU A 399 -31.20 1.77 -1.31
N GLY A 400 -31.44 2.50 -0.22
CA GLY A 400 -32.79 2.93 0.20
C GLY A 400 -33.71 1.83 0.72
N ILE A 401 -33.23 0.57 0.83
CA ILE A 401 -34.02 -0.57 1.28
C ILE A 401 -33.49 -1.12 2.60
N ARG A 402 -32.19 -1.44 2.68
CA ARG A 402 -31.51 -1.98 3.87
C ARG A 402 -30.10 -1.41 3.98
N ASP A 403 -30.01 -0.10 3.95
CA ASP A 403 -28.77 0.67 4.03
C ASP A 403 -28.57 1.36 5.40
N ARG A 404 -29.38 1.00 6.40
CA ARG A 404 -29.33 1.55 7.75
C ARG A 404 -29.58 0.45 8.78
N PHE A 405 -28.67 0.36 9.75
CA PHE A 405 -28.79 -0.51 10.91
C PHE A 405 -28.68 0.32 12.17
N GLU A 406 -29.52 0.01 13.15
CA GLU A 406 -29.54 0.73 14.42
C GLU A 406 -29.42 -0.24 15.57
N THR A 407 -28.65 0.15 16.59
CA THR A 407 -28.55 -0.60 17.84
C THR A 407 -28.23 0.34 18.99
N LYS A 408 -28.59 -0.04 20.20
CA LYS A 408 -28.30 0.73 21.42
C LYS A 408 -26.97 0.26 22.00
N ILE A 409 -26.05 1.19 22.21
CA ILE A 409 -24.72 0.95 22.78
C ILE A 409 -24.47 2.00 23.85
N TYR A 410 -24.13 1.58 25.07
CA TYR A 410 -23.78 2.46 26.21
C TYR A 410 -24.67 3.72 26.37
N GLY A 411 -25.99 3.55 26.26
CA GLY A 411 -26.96 4.64 26.48
C GLY A 411 -27.20 5.59 25.31
N HIS A 412 -26.52 5.40 24.17
CA HIS A 412 -26.79 6.11 22.92
C HIS A 412 -27.18 5.14 21.79
N THR A 413 -27.74 5.67 20.71
CA THR A 413 -28.06 4.89 19.51
C THR A 413 -26.89 4.96 18.55
N LEU A 414 -26.30 3.81 18.22
CA LEU A 414 -25.38 3.68 17.11
C LEU A 414 -26.20 3.44 15.83
N VAL A 415 -25.91 4.23 14.80
CA VAL A 415 -26.42 4.04 13.44
C VAL A 415 -25.28 3.69 12.50
N ILE A 416 -25.42 2.57 11.79
CA ILE A 416 -24.50 2.14 10.74
C ILE A 416 -25.20 2.32 9.39
N HIS A 417 -24.61 3.12 8.51
CA HIS A 417 -25.07 3.36 7.15
C HIS A 417 -24.26 2.54 6.15
N LEU A 418 -24.93 1.94 5.17
CA LEU A 418 -24.29 1.42 3.97
C LEU A 418 -24.33 2.50 2.91
N PHE A 419 -23.20 2.76 2.28
CA PHE A 419 -23.11 3.72 1.19
C PHE A 419 -22.29 3.14 0.04
N PHE A 420 -22.78 3.35 -1.19
CA PHE A 420 -22.15 2.82 -2.39
C PHE A 420 -21.50 3.95 -3.18
N ILE A 421 -20.18 3.88 -3.33
CA ILE A 421 -19.39 4.84 -4.08
C ILE A 421 -19.39 4.44 -5.55
N ASP A 422 -20.00 5.26 -6.37
CA ASP A 422 -19.94 5.15 -7.82
C ASP A 422 -18.57 5.67 -8.30
N LEU A 423 -17.65 4.75 -8.57
CA LEU A 423 -16.32 5.10 -9.05
C LEU A 423 -16.32 5.66 -10.48
N GLU A 424 -17.42 5.49 -11.24
CA GLU A 424 -17.58 6.14 -12.55
C GLU A 424 -17.99 7.60 -12.40
N ASN A 425 -18.67 7.94 -11.31
CA ASN A 425 -19.13 9.29 -11.01
C ASN A 425 -18.82 9.64 -9.54
N MET A 426 -17.53 9.85 -9.27
CA MET A 426 -17.03 10.12 -7.93
C MET A 426 -17.58 11.44 -7.37
N GLU A 427 -17.76 12.46 -8.22
CA GLU A 427 -18.29 13.76 -7.81
C GLU A 427 -19.72 13.66 -7.28
N GLU A 428 -20.60 12.96 -8.01
CA GLU A 428 -21.97 12.73 -7.55
C GLU A 428 -22.01 11.87 -6.28
N SER A 429 -21.11 10.90 -6.16
CA SER A 429 -20.96 10.10 -4.93
C SER A 429 -20.59 10.96 -3.72
N MET A 430 -19.63 11.88 -3.86
CA MET A 430 -19.26 12.81 -2.77
C MET A 430 -20.42 13.75 -2.41
N LYS A 431 -21.16 14.24 -3.41
CA LYS A 431 -22.35 15.09 -3.20
C LYS A 431 -23.44 14.35 -2.43
N ARG A 432 -23.78 13.12 -2.83
CA ARG A 432 -24.76 12.26 -2.12
C ARG A 432 -24.29 11.94 -0.69
N LEU A 433 -23.01 11.66 -0.49
CA LEU A 433 -22.44 11.43 0.82
C LEU A 433 -22.57 12.69 1.70
N SER A 434 -22.27 13.86 1.15
CA SER A 434 -22.41 15.15 1.85
C SER A 434 -23.85 15.41 2.28
N GLN A 435 -24.81 15.21 1.38
CA GLN A 435 -26.23 15.34 1.70
C GLN A 435 -26.68 14.34 2.76
N GLY A 436 -26.17 13.10 2.71
CA GLY A 436 -26.45 12.07 3.70
C GLY A 436 -25.95 12.45 5.10
N LEU A 437 -24.74 13.00 5.18
CA LEU A 437 -24.13 13.48 6.43
C LEU A 437 -24.85 14.73 6.97
N GLU A 438 -25.29 15.65 6.10
CA GLU A 438 -25.91 16.93 6.52
C GLU A 438 -27.40 16.81 6.86
N SER A 439 -28.19 16.10 6.04
CA SER A 439 -29.64 15.97 6.21
C SER A 439 -30.03 15.30 7.53
N LYS A 440 -29.15 14.45 8.06
CA LYS A 440 -29.44 13.66 9.27
C LYS A 440 -28.97 14.31 10.56
N MET A 441 -28.02 15.25 10.49
CA MET A 441 -27.71 16.15 11.61
C MET A 441 -28.88 17.12 11.92
N ALA A 442 -29.76 17.38 10.96
CA ALA A 442 -30.92 18.26 11.10
C ALA A 442 -32.14 17.60 11.77
N GLY A 443 -32.06 16.32 12.18
CA GLY A 443 -33.13 15.63 12.92
C GLY A 443 -34.33 15.17 12.08
N GLU A 444 -34.28 15.26 10.74
CA GLU A 444 -35.36 14.75 9.89
C GLU A 444 -35.25 13.22 9.72
N VAL A 445 -35.80 12.50 10.69
CA VAL A 445 -36.17 11.10 10.52
C VAL A 445 -37.36 11.07 9.55
N LYS A 446 -37.11 10.84 8.26
CA LYS A 446 -38.17 10.29 7.40
C LYS A 446 -38.56 8.94 8.00
N LYS A 447 -39.74 8.91 8.64
CA LYS A 447 -40.42 7.67 9.00
C LYS A 447 -40.68 6.92 7.69
N TYR A 448 -40.04 5.78 7.52
CA TYR A 448 -40.40 4.81 6.49
C TYR A 448 -41.34 3.82 7.17
N GLU A 449 -42.61 3.84 6.78
CA GLU A 449 -43.60 2.79 7.06
C GLU A 449 -43.37 1.58 6.17
#